data_AF-A0A7S0BQ89-F1
#
_entry.id   AF-A0A7S0BQ89-F1
#
_cell.length_a   1.000
_cell.length_b   1.000
_cell.length_c   1.000
_cell.angle_alpha   90.00
_cell.angle_beta   90.00
_cell.angle_gamma   90.00
#
_symmetry.space_group_name_H-M   'P 1'
#
loop_
_entity.id
_entity.type
_entity.pdbx_description
1 polymer ?
#
loop_
_entity_poly.entity_id
_entity_poly.type
_entity_poly.pdbx_seq_one_letter_code
_entity_poly.pdbx_strand_id
1 'polypeptide(L)'
;GQHFETSRADIQLKDHVERDEDRGRCFDKGQSRRIWGELHKVVDSSDVLLQVLDARDPMGTRCEWLESHLKKEAAHKHLVFILNKCDLVPTWVTARWLKVLSKDYPTIALHASVKSSFGKG
;
A
#
# COMPACT_ATOMS: atom_id res chain seq x y z
N GLY A 1 53.56 1.24 -13.87
CA GLY A 1 52.09 1.27 -14.06
C GLY A 1 51.48 1.75 -12.76
N GLN A 2 50.71 2.83 -12.80
CA GLN A 2 50.15 3.47 -11.61
C GLN A 2 49.11 2.54 -10.97
N HIS A 3 49.45 1.95 -9.82
CA HIS A 3 48.48 1.36 -8.92
C HIS A 3 47.79 2.50 -8.17
N PHE A 4 46.49 2.67 -8.42
CA PHE A 4 45.64 3.71 -7.86
C PHE A 4 45.30 3.35 -6.40
N GLU A 5 45.97 3.98 -5.44
CA GLU A 5 45.72 3.82 -4.00
C GLU A 5 44.48 4.64 -3.64
N THR A 6 43.30 3.99 -3.62
CA THR A 6 42.03 4.66 -3.30
C THR A 6 42.03 5.02 -1.80
N SER A 7 41.84 6.30 -1.47
CA SER A 7 41.92 6.76 -0.09
C SER A 7 40.70 6.32 0.72
N ARG A 8 40.83 6.22 2.05
CA ARG A 8 39.70 5.89 2.95
C ARG A 8 38.51 6.84 2.80
N ALA A 9 38.76 8.10 2.47
CA ALA A 9 37.72 9.10 2.22
C ALA A 9 36.92 8.78 0.94
N ASP A 10 37.58 8.28 -0.10
CA ASP A 10 36.92 7.88 -1.36
C ASP A 10 36.06 6.63 -1.16
N ILE A 11 36.49 5.70 -0.30
CA ILE A 11 35.71 4.52 0.08
C ILE A 11 34.46 4.94 0.85
N GLN A 12 34.60 5.81 1.86
CA GLN A 12 33.45 6.29 2.63
C GLN A 12 32.46 7.08 1.76
N LEU A 13 32.93 7.90 0.82
CA LEU A 13 32.06 8.65 -0.08
C LEU A 13 31.30 7.71 -1.01
N LYS A 14 31.96 6.68 -1.58
CA LYS A 14 31.30 5.65 -2.38
C LYS A 14 30.27 4.87 -1.57
N ASP A 15 30.59 4.46 -0.34
CA ASP A 15 29.65 3.75 0.54
C ASP A 15 28.43 4.63 0.89
N HIS A 16 28.61 5.94 1.02
CA HIS A 16 27.50 6.87 1.27
C HIS A 16 26.62 7.04 0.02
N VAL A 17 27.23 7.21 -1.15
CA VAL A 17 26.51 7.33 -2.43
C VAL A 17 25.74 6.04 -2.75
N GLU A 18 26.36 4.87 -2.63
CA GLU A 18 25.69 3.58 -2.87
C GLU A 18 24.52 3.35 -1.90
N ARG A 19 24.66 3.72 -0.61
CA ARG A 19 23.57 3.60 0.36
C ARG A 19 22.40 4.52 0.06
N ASP A 20 22.66 5.74 -0.42
CA ASP A 20 21.61 6.68 -0.80
C ASP A 20 20.93 6.28 -2.13
N GLU A 21 21.67 5.70 -3.08
CA GLU A 21 21.11 5.09 -4.29
C GLU A 21 20.25 3.85 -3.98
N ASP A 22 20.70 2.98 -3.06
CA ASP A 22 19.91 1.83 -2.63
C ASP A 22 18.65 2.24 -1.87
N ARG A 23 18.70 3.34 -1.11
CA ARG A 23 17.51 4.00 -0.55
C ARG A 23 16.61 4.52 -1.66
N GLY A 24 17.15 5.24 -2.65
CA GLY A 24 16.38 5.68 -3.82
C GLY A 24 15.64 4.54 -4.51
N ARG A 25 16.36 3.45 -4.83
CA ARG A 25 15.81 2.24 -5.43
C ARG A 25 14.80 1.53 -4.53
N CYS A 26 14.85 1.71 -3.21
CA CYS A 26 13.87 1.13 -2.30
C CYS A 26 12.53 1.87 -2.33
N PHE A 27 12.53 3.18 -2.62
CA PHE A 27 11.30 3.97 -2.77
C PHE A 27 10.53 3.65 -4.07
N ASP A 28 11.21 3.19 -5.12
CA ASP A 28 10.58 2.77 -6.37
C ASP A 28 10.00 1.34 -6.33
N LYS A 29 10.25 0.60 -5.24
CA LYS A 29 9.70 -0.76 -5.09
C LYS A 29 8.17 -0.70 -5.06
N GLY A 30 7.54 -1.57 -5.85
CA GLY A 30 6.08 -1.57 -6.02
C GLY A 30 5.61 -0.92 -7.31
N GLN A 31 6.39 -0.02 -7.92
CA GLN A 31 6.00 0.72 -9.11
C GLN A 31 6.51 0.11 -10.44
N SER A 32 7.05 -1.11 -10.39
CA SER A 32 7.58 -1.76 -11.60
C SER A 32 6.46 -2.11 -12.60
N ARG A 33 6.80 -2.09 -13.90
CA ARG A 33 5.88 -2.52 -14.97
C ARG A 33 5.32 -3.93 -14.75
N ARG A 34 6.10 -4.82 -14.15
CA ARG A 34 5.67 -6.18 -13.82
C ARG A 34 4.50 -6.17 -12.83
N ILE A 35 4.62 -5.39 -11.75
CA ILE A 35 3.60 -5.31 -10.69
C ILE A 35 2.32 -4.66 -11.25
N TRP A 36 2.46 -3.56 -11.98
CA TRP A 36 1.35 -2.93 -12.67
C TRP A 36 0.65 -3.87 -13.66
N GLY A 37 1.41 -4.67 -14.41
CA GLY A 37 0.86 -5.67 -15.32
C GLY A 37 0.01 -6.73 -14.61
N GLU A 38 0.47 -7.23 -13.46
CA GLU A 38 -0.33 -8.17 -12.65
C GLU A 38 -1.57 -7.49 -12.04
N LEU A 39 -1.46 -6.25 -11.56
CA LEU A 39 -2.59 -5.50 -11.04
C LEU A 39 -3.70 -5.34 -12.10
N HIS A 40 -3.35 -4.96 -13.34
CA HIS A 40 -4.32 -4.81 -14.41
C HIS A 40 -5.04 -6.12 -14.74
N LYS A 41 -4.33 -7.26 -14.73
CA LYS A 41 -4.95 -8.58 -14.94
C LYS A 41 -5.98 -8.90 -13.85
N VAL A 42 -5.64 -8.64 -12.59
CA VAL A 42 -6.54 -8.89 -11.45
C VAL A 42 -7.76 -7.97 -11.50
N VAL A 43 -7.56 -6.69 -11.84
CA VAL A 43 -8.67 -5.74 -12.00
C VAL A 43 -9.62 -6.20 -13.10
N ASP A 44 -9.09 -6.64 -14.24
CA ASP A 44 -9.89 -7.10 -15.38
C ASP A 44 -10.68 -8.37 -15.04
N SER A 45 -10.04 -9.35 -14.40
CA SER A 45 -10.65 -10.65 -14.08
C SER A 45 -11.59 -10.66 -12.89
N SER A 46 -11.72 -9.58 -12.13
CA SER A 46 -12.51 -9.54 -10.89
C SER A 46 -13.79 -8.72 -11.04
N ASP A 47 -14.90 -9.21 -10.47
CA ASP A 47 -16.16 -8.45 -10.37
C ASP A 47 -16.18 -7.51 -9.16
N VAL A 48 -15.50 -7.92 -8.08
CA VAL A 48 -15.40 -7.18 -6.82
C VAL A 48 -13.94 -7.04 -6.42
N LEU A 49 -13.53 -5.83 -6.09
CA LEU A 49 -12.20 -5.49 -5.60
C LEU A 49 -12.28 -5.08 -4.13
N LEU A 50 -11.37 -5.62 -3.32
CA LEU A 50 -11.20 -5.25 -1.92
C LEU A 50 -9.93 -4.41 -1.77
N GLN A 51 -10.08 -3.17 -1.32
CA GLN A 51 -8.94 -2.31 -1.02
C GLN A 51 -8.67 -2.33 0.48
N VAL A 52 -7.56 -2.94 0.85
CA VAL A 52 -7.15 -3.07 2.25
C VAL A 52 -6.41 -1.80 2.68
N LEU A 53 -6.91 -1.14 3.73
CA LEU A 53 -6.37 0.07 4.32
C LEU A 53 -5.80 -0.22 5.72
N ASP A 54 -4.79 0.53 6.15
CA ASP A 54 -4.23 0.45 7.50
C ASP A 54 -5.00 1.41 8.43
N ALA A 55 -5.58 0.91 9.53
CA ALA A 55 -6.39 1.72 10.45
C ALA A 55 -5.66 2.91 11.07
N ARG A 56 -4.32 2.90 11.07
CA ARG A 56 -3.48 3.99 11.58
C ARG A 56 -3.41 5.18 10.63
N ASP A 57 -3.44 4.91 9.31
CA ASP A 57 -3.42 5.91 8.26
C ASP A 57 -4.16 5.40 7.00
N PRO A 58 -5.50 5.37 7.03
CA PRO A 58 -6.26 4.83 5.91
C PRO A 58 -6.23 5.75 4.68
N MET A 59 -5.99 7.06 4.85
CA MET A 59 -5.90 7.98 3.71
C MET A 59 -4.55 7.84 3.01
N GLY A 60 -3.44 7.70 3.75
CA GLY A 60 -2.12 7.49 3.15
C GLY A 60 -1.93 6.11 2.52
N THR A 61 -2.73 5.12 2.91
CA THR A 61 -2.71 3.76 2.33
C THR A 61 -3.78 3.54 1.26
N ARG A 62 -4.59 4.55 0.95
CA ARG A 62 -5.61 4.53 -0.10
C ARG A 62 -4.99 4.82 -1.47
N CYS A 63 -5.46 4.11 -2.50
CA CYS A 63 -5.03 4.30 -3.88
C CYS A 63 -6.14 4.99 -4.69
N GLU A 64 -6.10 6.32 -4.74
CA GLU A 64 -7.07 7.14 -5.47
C GLU A 64 -7.03 6.92 -6.99
N TRP A 65 -5.87 6.53 -7.52
CA TRP A 65 -5.72 6.19 -8.94
C TRP A 65 -6.61 5.01 -9.30
N LEU A 66 -6.62 3.95 -8.48
CA LEU A 66 -7.42 2.76 -8.75
C LEU A 66 -8.91 3.10 -8.72
N GLU A 67 -9.35 3.90 -7.75
CA GLU A 67 -10.73 4.36 -7.67
C GLU A 67 -11.16 5.18 -8.89
N SER A 68 -10.31 6.11 -9.31
CA SER A 68 -10.55 6.95 -10.49
C SER A 68 -10.58 6.12 -11.76
N HIS A 69 -9.69 5.14 -11.88
CA HIS A 69 -9.64 4.21 -13.00
C HIS A 69 -10.91 3.36 -13.06
N LEU A 70 -11.34 2.77 -11.95
CA LEU A 70 -12.57 1.98 -11.88
C LEU A 70 -13.80 2.82 -12.23
N LYS A 71 -13.92 4.05 -11.73
CA LYS A 71 -15.05 4.94 -12.07
C LYS A 71 -15.13 5.28 -13.57
N LYS A 72 -13.97 5.40 -14.24
CA LYS A 72 -13.91 5.82 -15.65
C LYS A 72 -14.00 4.65 -16.61
N GLU A 73 -13.24 3.59 -16.36
CA GLU A 73 -13.02 2.49 -17.31
C GLU A 73 -13.81 1.22 -16.96
N ALA A 74 -14.22 1.05 -15.70
CA ALA A 74 -14.81 -0.20 -15.22
C ALA A 74 -15.91 0.00 -14.16
N ALA A 75 -16.85 0.91 -14.42
CA ALA A 75 -17.89 1.31 -13.46
C ALA A 75 -18.84 0.18 -13.02
N HIS A 76 -18.86 -0.94 -13.75
CA HIS A 76 -19.62 -2.15 -13.40
C HIS A 76 -18.97 -2.98 -12.28
N LYS A 77 -17.69 -2.74 -11.97
CA LYS A 77 -16.97 -3.45 -10.91
C LYS A 77 -17.23 -2.79 -9.56
N HIS A 78 -17.37 -3.59 -8.51
CA HIS A 78 -17.61 -3.09 -7.16
C HIS A 78 -16.30 -2.92 -6.40
N LEU A 79 -16.18 -1.84 -5.63
CA LEU A 79 -15.05 -1.58 -4.73
C LEU A 79 -15.53 -1.53 -3.28
N VAL A 80 -14.85 -2.26 -2.40
CA VAL A 80 -15.12 -2.30 -0.95
C VAL A 80 -13.83 -2.04 -0.19
N PHE A 81 -13.91 -1.24 0.87
CA PHE A 81 -12.77 -0.96 1.74
C PHE A 81 -12.71 -1.93 2.91
N ILE A 82 -11.51 -2.43 3.20
CA ILE A 82 -11.22 -3.28 4.35
C ILE A 82 -10.26 -2.53 5.26
N LEU A 83 -10.75 -2.02 6.38
CA LEU A 83 -9.94 -1.33 7.37
C LEU A 83 -9.27 -2.37 8.28
N ASN A 84 -7.99 -2.65 8.06
CA ASN A 84 -7.23 -3.68 8.75
C ASN A 84 -6.33 -3.10 9.86
N LYS A 85 -5.81 -3.97 10.74
CA LYS A 85 -4.98 -3.62 11.91
C LYS A 85 -5.72 -2.75 12.93
N CYS A 86 -7.03 -2.97 13.07
CA CYS A 86 -7.87 -2.24 14.01
C CYS A 86 -7.47 -2.43 15.49
N ASP A 87 -6.66 -3.45 15.78
CA ASP A 87 -6.05 -3.72 17.09
C ASP A 87 -4.98 -2.69 17.47
N LEU A 88 -4.37 -2.00 16.50
CA LEU A 88 -3.30 -1.04 16.74
C LEU A 88 -3.81 0.38 17.05
N VAL A 89 -5.13 0.58 17.05
CA VAL A 89 -5.76 1.86 17.35
C VAL A 89 -6.90 1.65 18.35
N PRO A 90 -7.23 2.66 19.18
CA PRO A 90 -8.41 2.58 20.02
C PRO A 90 -9.69 2.36 19.19
N THR A 91 -10.66 1.62 19.74
CA THR A 91 -11.91 1.28 19.04
C THR A 91 -12.66 2.48 18.49
N TRP A 92 -12.62 3.62 19.18
CA TRP A 92 -13.27 4.86 18.71
C TRP A 92 -12.64 5.42 17.43
N VAL A 93 -11.33 5.19 17.19
CA VAL A 93 -10.64 5.58 15.95
C VAL A 93 -11.17 4.75 14.79
N THR A 94 -11.25 3.44 14.95
CA THR A 94 -11.83 2.51 13.96
C THR A 94 -13.27 2.91 13.63
N ALA A 95 -14.11 3.16 14.64
CA ALA A 95 -15.49 3.59 14.45
C ALA A 95 -15.59 4.94 13.68
N ARG A 96 -14.69 5.88 13.97
CA ARG A 96 -14.62 7.16 13.26
C ARG A 96 -14.21 6.95 11.80
N TRP A 97 -13.22 6.11 11.53
CA TRP A 97 -12.80 5.81 10.16
C TRP A 97 -13.89 5.12 9.35
N LEU A 98 -14.60 4.15 9.93
CA LEU A 98 -15.77 3.53 9.31
C LEU A 98 -16.80 4.60 8.88
N LYS A 99 -17.12 5.55 9.77
CA LYS A 99 -18.06 6.64 9.46
C LYS A 99 -17.59 7.57 8.35
N VAL A 100 -16.28 7.81 8.23
CA VAL A 100 -15.71 8.67 7.19
C VAL A 100 -15.70 7.93 5.84
N LEU A 101 -15.11 6.74 5.82
CA LEU A 101 -14.88 5.94 4.61
C LEU A 101 -16.18 5.39 4.01
N SER A 102 -17.16 5.05 4.84
CA SER A 102 -18.46 4.52 4.40
C SER A 102 -19.32 5.53 3.63
N LYS A 103 -18.89 6.81 3.57
CA LYS A 103 -19.50 7.81 2.68
C LYS A 103 -19.09 7.63 1.22
N ASP A 104 -17.89 7.07 0.99
CA ASP A 104 -17.33 6.88 -0.33
C ASP A 104 -17.63 5.47 -0.85
N TYR A 105 -17.32 4.45 -0.05
CA TYR A 105 -17.48 3.03 -0.39
C TYR A 105 -17.85 2.19 0.84
N PRO A 106 -18.58 1.08 0.68
CA PRO A 106 -18.82 0.14 1.78
C PRO A 106 -17.49 -0.22 2.46
N THR A 107 -17.43 -0.08 3.79
CA THR A 107 -16.20 -0.29 4.55
C THR A 107 -16.43 -1.27 5.68
N ILE A 108 -15.56 -2.26 5.80
CA ILE A 108 -15.58 -3.28 6.85
C ILE A 108 -14.32 -3.16 7.69
N ALA A 109 -14.47 -3.14 9.03
CA ALA A 109 -13.34 -3.19 9.95
C ALA A 109 -12.96 -4.64 10.22
N LEU A 110 -11.66 -4.92 10.14
CA LEU A 110 -11.11 -6.26 10.30
C LEU A 110 -9.88 -6.23 11.21
N HIS A 111 -9.74 -7.28 12.01
CA HIS A 111 -8.48 -7.64 12.64
C HIS A 111 -8.11 -9.04 12.18
N ALA A 112 -7.11 -9.13 11.31
CA ALA A 112 -6.62 -10.40 10.77
C ALA A 112 -5.73 -11.10 11.79
N SER A 113 -6.31 -12.01 12.58
CA SER A 113 -5.57 -12.93 13.44
C SER A 113 -6.07 -14.36 13.24
N VAL A 114 -5.13 -15.32 13.16
CA VAL A 114 -5.44 -16.74 13.03
C VAL A 114 -6.16 -17.26 14.28
N LYS A 115 -5.85 -16.68 15.45
CA LYS A 115 -6.39 -17.12 16.76
C LYS A 115 -7.51 -16.22 17.30
N SER A 116 -7.60 -14.97 16.84
CA SER A 116 -8.48 -13.95 17.44
C SER A 116 -8.97 -12.94 16.40
N SER A 117 -9.62 -13.38 15.33
CA SER A 117 -10.10 -12.47 14.28
C SER A 117 -11.36 -11.68 14.70
N PHE A 118 -11.38 -10.37 14.42
CA PHE A 118 -12.57 -9.51 14.51
C PHE A 118 -13.12 -9.24 13.10
N GLY A 119 -14.45 -9.17 12.96
CA GLY A 119 -15.11 -8.93 11.66
C GLY A 119 -15.39 -10.18 10.83
N LYS A 120 -15.37 -11.37 11.44
CA LYS A 120 -15.94 -12.60 10.84
C LYS A 120 -17.38 -12.74 11.30
N GLY A 121 -18.35 -12.43 10.43
CA GLY A 121 -19.77 -12.51 10.73
C GLY A 121 -20.58 -11.62 9.82
#